data_AF-A0A1J5X853-F1
#
_entry.id   AF-A0A1J5X853-F1
#
_cell.length_a   1.000
_cell.length_b   1.000
_cell.length_c   1.000
_cell.angle_alpha   90.00
_cell.angle_beta   90.00
_cell.angle_gamma   90.00
#
_symmetry.space_group_name_H-M   'P 1'
#
loop_
_entity.id
_entity.type
_entity.pdbx_description
1 polymer ?
#
loop_
_entity_poly.entity_id
_entity_poly.type
_entity_poly.pdbx_seq_one_letter_code
_entity_poly.pdbx_strand_id
1 'polypeptide(L)'
;MFGLSRSASSLLSSILSLESGASAIRVGKVKRLELIRYAVEILPKLKIHKENMTEELVLNADSSDHVSGMLGMENKSIWIGKVLEIILEGHAEKIKDKLDFTLIAPDDQKETGGE
;
A
#
# COMPACT_ATOMS: atom_id res chain seq x y z
N MET A 1 21.14 -9.64 40.46
CA MET A 1 19.79 -9.23 40.01
C MET A 1 19.92 -7.81 39.46
N PHE A 2 20.24 -7.67 38.17
CA PHE A 2 20.38 -6.34 37.54
C PHE A 2 19.07 -6.01 36.84
N GLY A 3 18.37 -5.00 37.37
CA GLY A 3 17.12 -4.51 36.83
C GLY A 3 17.36 -3.69 35.57
N LEU A 4 16.95 -4.22 34.42
CA LEU A 4 16.82 -3.45 33.20
C LEU A 4 15.49 -2.68 33.27
N SER A 5 15.59 -1.39 33.58
CA SER A 5 14.49 -0.43 33.57
C SER A 5 14.01 -0.18 32.13
N ARG A 6 12.70 0.07 31.99
CA ARG A 6 11.91 0.18 30.75
C ARG A 6 12.28 1.41 29.90
N SER A 7 13.50 1.47 29.36
CA SER A 7 13.91 2.56 28.47
C SER A 7 14.81 2.11 27.30
N ALA A 8 14.79 0.82 26.93
CA ALA A 8 15.43 0.36 25.70
C ALA A 8 14.51 0.49 24.47
N SER A 9 13.18 0.42 24.68
CA SER A 9 12.20 0.40 23.59
C SER A 9 11.98 1.76 22.91
N SER A 10 12.21 2.88 23.61
CA SER A 10 12.04 4.24 23.08
C SER A 10 13.24 4.70 22.22
N LEU A 11 14.44 4.19 22.53
CA LEU A 11 15.64 4.51 21.77
C LEU A 11 15.73 3.71 20.47
N LEU A 12 15.28 2.44 20.47
CA LEU A 12 15.18 1.63 19.26
C LEU A 12 14.26 2.26 18.20
N SER A 13 13.12 2.83 18.60
CA SER A 13 12.22 3.49 17.65
C SER A 13 12.83 4.76 17.05
N SER A 14 13.61 5.50 17.86
CA SER A 14 14.32 6.71 17.42
C SER A 14 15.47 6.37 16.46
N ILE A 15 16.21 5.29 16.71
CA ILE A 15 17.33 4.83 15.87
C ILE A 15 16.84 4.23 14.54
N LEU A 16 15.79 3.39 14.56
CA LEU A 16 15.19 2.85 13.35
C LEU A 16 14.60 3.92 12.42
N SER A 17 14.24 5.09 12.97
CA SER A 17 13.76 6.23 12.19
C SER A 17 14.88 7.01 11.49
N LEU A 18 16.14 6.84 11.92
CA LEU A 18 17.29 7.60 11.42
C LEU A 18 18.04 6.94 10.24
N GLU A 19 17.89 5.63 10.03
CA GLU A 19 18.67 4.89 9.00
C GLU A 19 18.01 4.79 7.61
N SER A 20 16.76 5.24 7.45
CA SER A 20 16.06 5.15 6.16
C SER A 20 16.33 6.37 5.26
N GLY A 21 17.54 6.43 4.68
CA GLY A 21 17.90 7.38 3.63
C GLY A 21 17.27 7.13 2.25
N ALA A 22 16.23 6.30 2.15
CA ALA A 22 15.39 6.24 0.94
C ALA A 22 14.32 7.32 1.06
N SER A 23 14.32 8.29 0.14
CA SER A 23 13.21 9.22 -0.04
C SER A 23 11.99 8.45 -0.52
N ALA A 24 11.33 7.73 0.39
CA ALA A 24 10.10 7.01 0.11
C ALA A 24 9.02 8.04 -0.22
N ILE A 25 8.50 7.98 -1.45
CA ILE A 25 7.44 8.87 -1.90
C ILE A 25 6.23 8.60 -1.01
N ARG A 26 5.87 9.60 -0.19
CA ARG A 26 4.71 9.52 0.69
C ARG A 26 3.48 9.91 -0.10
N VAL A 27 2.52 9.01 -0.15
CA VAL A 27 1.24 9.23 -0.80
C VAL A 27 0.21 9.58 0.28
N GLY A 28 -0.34 10.79 0.20
CA GLY A 28 -1.48 11.24 1.03
C GLY A 28 -2.80 10.70 0.48
N LYS A 29 -3.93 11.34 0.83
CA LYS A 29 -5.26 10.95 0.31
C LYS A 29 -5.28 10.97 -1.22
N VAL A 30 -5.55 9.83 -1.83
CA VAL A 30 -5.65 9.67 -3.29
C VAL A 30 -7.04 9.16 -3.63
N LYS A 31 -7.73 9.87 -4.53
CA LYS A 31 -8.99 9.38 -5.07
C LYS A 31 -8.74 8.13 -5.92
N ARG A 32 -7.91 8.27 -6.96
CA ARG A 32 -7.59 7.20 -7.89
C ARG A 32 -6.09 7.12 -8.12
N LEU A 33 -5.51 5.94 -7.90
CA LEU A 33 -4.12 5.63 -8.21
C LEU A 33 -4.10 4.64 -9.38
N GLU A 34 -3.64 5.10 -10.54
CA GLU A 34 -3.53 4.28 -11.75
C GLU A 34 -2.06 4.11 -12.14
N LEU A 35 -1.62 2.86 -12.26
CA LEU A 35 -0.28 2.49 -12.71
C LEU A 35 -0.41 1.56 -13.92
N ILE A 36 0.23 1.95 -15.02
CA ILE A 36 0.12 1.29 -16.31
C ILE A 36 1.51 0.83 -16.76
N ARG A 37 1.62 -0.39 -17.27
CA ARG A 37 2.86 -1.00 -17.79
C ARG A 37 3.96 -1.00 -16.73
N TYR A 38 5.19 -0.62 -17.07
CA TYR A 38 6.32 -0.57 -16.14
C TYR A 38 6.10 0.30 -14.89
N ALA A 39 5.11 1.20 -14.89
CA ALA A 39 4.79 2.00 -13.70
C ALA A 39 4.29 1.12 -12.53
N VAL A 40 3.76 -0.07 -12.81
CA VAL A 40 3.29 -1.02 -11.78
C VAL A 40 4.42 -1.37 -10.79
N GLU A 41 5.67 -1.48 -11.26
CA GLU A 41 6.83 -1.78 -10.41
C GLU A 41 7.22 -0.64 -9.44
N ILE A 42 6.62 0.55 -9.58
CA ILE A 42 6.82 1.65 -8.64
C ILE A 42 5.98 1.45 -7.38
N LEU A 43 4.92 0.64 -7.44
CA LEU A 43 3.99 0.41 -6.32
C LEU A 43 4.69 0.07 -4.99
N PRO A 44 5.69 -0.84 -4.93
CA PRO A 44 6.41 -1.15 -3.68
C PRO A 44 7.24 0.02 -3.13
N LYS A 45 7.56 1.01 -3.96
CA LYS A 45 8.31 2.22 -3.58
C LYS A 45 7.40 3.34 -3.08
N LEU A 46 6.09 3.23 -3.31
CA LEU A 46 5.09 4.15 -2.79
C LEU A 46 4.79 3.81 -1.34
N LYS A 47 5.14 4.69 -0.41
CA LYS A 47 4.79 4.53 1.00
C LYS A 47 3.40 5.12 1.21
N ILE A 48 2.40 4.29 1.03
CA ILE A 48 1.02 4.65 1.31
C ILE A 48 0.81 4.60 2.83
N HIS A 49 0.36 5.72 3.41
CA HIS A 49 0.17 5.80 4.85
C HIS A 49 -0.99 4.91 5.30
N LYS A 50 -0.95 4.38 6.53
CA LYS A 50 -2.01 3.48 7.04
C LYS A 50 -3.38 4.17 7.12
N GLU A 51 -3.38 5.48 7.34
CA GLU A 51 -4.58 6.32 7.36
C GLU A 51 -5.02 6.75 5.96
N ASN A 52 -4.24 6.41 4.92
CA ASN A 52 -4.61 6.71 3.56
C ASN A 52 -5.79 5.84 3.14
N MET A 53 -6.79 6.49 2.55
CA MET A 53 -7.92 5.86 1.90
C MET A 53 -7.78 6.13 0.41
N THR A 54 -7.45 5.08 -0.34
CA THR A 54 -7.47 5.10 -1.80
C THR A 54 -8.87 4.68 -2.24
N GLU A 55 -9.58 5.46 -3.05
CA GLU A 55 -10.90 5.00 -3.52
C GLU A 55 -10.68 3.90 -4.57
N GLU A 56 -9.89 4.19 -5.61
CA GLU A 56 -9.62 3.26 -6.70
C GLU A 56 -8.12 3.00 -6.87
N LEU A 57 -7.72 1.73 -6.86
CA LEU A 57 -6.38 1.30 -7.30
C LEU A 57 -6.51 0.53 -8.62
N VAL A 58 -5.91 1.07 -9.68
CA VAL A 58 -5.91 0.46 -11.02
C VAL A 58 -4.50 0.07 -11.41
N LEU A 59 -4.27 -1.22 -11.65
CA LEU A 59 -3.01 -1.75 -12.15
C LEU A 59 -3.26 -2.44 -13.50
N ASN A 60 -2.66 -1.91 -14.57
CA ASN A 60 -2.74 -2.50 -15.89
C ASN A 60 -1.34 -2.92 -16.36
N ALA A 61 -1.18 -4.21 -16.65
CA ALA A 61 0.02 -4.75 -17.25
C ALA A 61 -0.33 -5.60 -18.49
N ASP A 62 -0.11 -5.03 -19.67
CA ASP A 62 -0.24 -5.71 -20.98
C ASP A 62 0.85 -6.76 -21.25
N SER A 63 1.99 -6.72 -20.54
CA SER A 63 3.09 -7.71 -20.63
C SER A 63 3.48 -8.24 -19.24
N SER A 64 3.93 -9.49 -19.16
CA SER A 64 4.45 -10.08 -17.92
C SER A 64 5.72 -9.40 -17.43
N ASP A 65 6.48 -8.76 -18.31
CA ASP A 65 7.72 -8.07 -17.96
C ASP A 65 7.45 -6.88 -17.04
N HIS A 66 6.27 -6.26 -17.16
CA HIS A 66 5.82 -5.11 -16.35
C HIS A 66 5.59 -5.45 -14.87
N VAL A 67 5.49 -6.73 -14.53
CA VAL A 67 5.27 -7.20 -13.15
C VAL A 67 6.39 -8.12 -12.68
N SER A 68 7.42 -8.33 -13.50
CA SER A 68 8.47 -9.32 -13.26
C SER A 68 9.21 -9.06 -11.94
N GLY A 69 9.51 -7.80 -11.62
CA GLY A 69 10.15 -7.43 -10.35
C GLY A 69 9.30 -7.72 -9.11
N MET A 70 7.98 -7.84 -9.27
CA MET A 70 7.03 -8.07 -8.17
C MET A 70 6.70 -9.56 -7.98
N LEU A 71 6.84 -10.39 -9.02
CA LEU A 71 6.56 -11.82 -8.93
C LEU A 71 7.47 -12.54 -7.93
N GLY A 72 8.70 -12.04 -7.73
CA GLY A 72 9.66 -12.57 -6.76
C GLY A 72 9.40 -12.14 -5.31
N MET A 73 8.40 -11.29 -5.06
CA MET A 73 8.09 -10.81 -3.72
C MET A 73 7.28 -11.83 -2.91
N GLU A 74 7.40 -11.72 -1.59
CA GLU A 74 6.57 -12.49 -0.65
C GLU A 74 5.09 -12.06 -0.76
N ASN A 75 4.19 -13.00 -0.48
CA ASN A 75 2.76 -12.70 -0.46
C ASN A 75 2.45 -11.67 0.61
N LYS A 76 1.55 -10.72 0.30
CA LYS A 76 1.16 -9.62 1.19
C LYS A 76 2.33 -8.76 1.69
N SER A 77 3.42 -8.66 0.91
CA SER A 77 4.57 -7.81 1.27
C SER A 77 4.39 -6.33 0.89
N ILE A 78 3.44 -6.02 0.00
CA ILE A 78 3.18 -4.65 -0.46
C ILE A 78 1.90 -4.12 0.20
N TRP A 79 2.07 -3.32 1.25
CA TRP A 79 0.94 -2.70 1.96
C TRP A 79 0.38 -1.49 1.19
N ILE A 80 -0.89 -1.59 0.78
CA ILE A 80 -1.63 -0.54 0.07
C ILE A 80 -2.46 0.32 1.03
N GLY A 81 -2.89 -0.23 2.17
CA GLY A 81 -3.82 0.45 3.06
C GLY A 81 -5.27 0.08 2.80
N LYS A 82 -6.17 1.04 2.98
CA LYS A 82 -7.60 0.86 2.75
C LYS A 82 -7.96 1.25 1.33
N VAL A 83 -8.71 0.40 0.64
CA VAL A 83 -9.13 0.61 -0.75
C VAL A 83 -10.64 0.38 -0.88
N LEU A 84 -11.36 1.17 -1.69
CA LEU A 84 -12.76 0.85 -2.02
C LEU A 84 -12.81 -0.19 -3.14
N GLU A 85 -12.06 0.05 -4.22
CA GLU A 85 -12.05 -0.80 -5.41
C GLU A 85 -10.63 -1.04 -5.93
N ILE A 86 -10.37 -2.28 -6.37
CA ILE A 86 -9.11 -2.66 -7.01
C ILE A 86 -9.42 -3.28 -8.36
N ILE A 87 -8.83 -2.68 -9.40
CA ILE A 87 -8.94 -3.14 -10.79
C ILE A 87 -7.55 -3.63 -11.21
N LEU A 88 -7.45 -4.92 -11.50
CA LEU A 88 -6.23 -5.55 -12.01
C LEU A 88 -6.51 -6.04 -13.42
N GLU A 89 -5.74 -5.55 -14.39
CA GLU A 89 -5.92 -5.90 -15.79
C GLU A 89 -4.68 -6.60 -16.36
N GLY A 90 -4.93 -7.62 -17.19
CA GLY A 90 -3.88 -8.38 -17.86
C GLY A 90 -2.98 -9.13 -16.87
N HIS A 91 -1.68 -8.94 -17.00
CA HIS A 91 -0.68 -9.59 -16.14
C HIS A 91 -0.63 -9.04 -14.71
N ALA A 92 -1.33 -7.94 -14.40
CA ALA A 92 -1.41 -7.41 -13.04
C ALA A 92 -2.16 -8.36 -12.08
N GLU A 93 -3.02 -9.25 -12.60
CA GLU A 93 -3.67 -10.27 -11.76
C GLU A 93 -2.68 -11.23 -11.08
N LYS A 94 -1.53 -11.46 -11.72
CA LYS A 94 -0.49 -12.39 -11.23
C LYS A 94 0.20 -11.91 -9.97
N ILE A 95 0.10 -10.63 -9.65
CA ILE A 95 0.71 -10.03 -8.46
C ILE A 95 -0.33 -9.71 -7.38
N LYS A 96 -1.59 -10.11 -7.56
CA LYS A 96 -2.66 -9.85 -6.59
C LYS A 96 -2.34 -10.40 -5.20
N ASP A 97 -1.71 -11.56 -5.13
CA ASP A 97 -1.27 -12.22 -3.89
C ASP A 97 -0.12 -11.49 -3.19
N LYS A 98 0.60 -10.61 -3.89
CA LYS A 98 1.69 -9.77 -3.35
C LYS A 98 1.16 -8.55 -2.62
N LEU A 99 -0.05 -8.12 -2.94
CA LEU A 99 -0.69 -6.94 -2.37
C LEU A 99 -1.37 -7.28 -1.03
N ASP A 100 -1.18 -6.40 -0.06
CA ASP A 100 -1.92 -6.41 1.21
C ASP A 100 -2.78 -5.15 1.31
N PHE A 101 -4.09 -5.33 1.39
CA PHE A 101 -5.07 -4.25 1.39
C PHE A 101 -6.30 -4.62 2.21
N THR A 102 -6.99 -3.60 2.70
CA THR A 102 -8.29 -3.72 3.35
C THR A 102 -9.37 -3.13 2.43
N LEU A 103 -10.24 -3.96 1.88
CA LEU A 103 -11.41 -3.47 1.14
C LEU A 103 -12.41 -2.85 2.12
N ILE A 104 -12.85 -1.63 1.83
CA ILE A 104 -13.96 -0.99 2.53
C ILE A 104 -15.18 -1.08 1.61
N ALA A 105 -16.33 -1.45 2.15
CA ALA A 105 -17.58 -1.32 1.40
C ALA A 105 -17.86 0.18 1.18
N PRO A 106 -18.40 0.57 0.01
CA PRO A 106 -19.08 1.86 -0.09
C PRO A 106 -20.24 1.80 0.91
N ASP A 107 -20.11 2.49 2.04
CA ASP A 107 -21.23 2.67 2.95
C ASP A 107 -22.31 3.38 2.12
N ASP A 108 -23.47 2.75 1.95
CA ASP A 108 -24.64 3.40 1.39
C ASP A 108 -24.79 4.70 2.18
N GLN A 109 -24.43 5.82 1.56
CA GLN A 109 -24.79 7.14 2.05
C GLN A 109 -26.31 7.14 2.00
N LYS A 110 -26.94 6.64 3.07
CA LYS A 110 -28.34 6.83 3.34
C LYS A 110 -28.44 8.32 3.56
N GLU A 111 -28.70 9.05 2.48
CA GLU A 111 -29.40 10.31 2.56
C GLU A 111 -30.68 10.02 3.33
N THR A 112 -30.59 10.09 4.66
CA THR A 112 -31.73 10.49 5.47
C THR A 112 -31.94 11.96 5.14
N GLY A 113 -32.49 12.20 3.95
CA GLY A 113 -33.21 13.42 3.65
C GLY A 113 -34.28 13.53 4.71
N GLY A 114 -34.05 14.45 5.63
CA GLY A 114 -35.00 14.81 6.65
C GLY A 114 -36.19 15.55 6.04
N GLU A 115 -37.30 15.36 6.75
CA GLU A 115 -38.53 16.16 6.82
C GLU A 115 -39.52 16.08 5.64
#